data_AF-A0A349JZC1-F1
#
_entry.id   AF-A0A349JZC1-F1
#
_cell.length_a   1.000
_cell.length_b   1.000
_cell.length_c   1.000
_cell.angle_alpha   90.00
_cell.angle_beta   90.00
_cell.angle_gamma   90.00
#
_symmetry.space_group_name_H-M   'P 1'
#
loop_
_entity.id
_entity.type
_entity.pdbx_description
1 polymer ?
#
loop_
_entity_poly.entity_id
_entity_poly.type
_entity_poly.pdbx_seq_one_letter_code
_entity_poly.pdbx_strand_id
1 'polypeptide(L)'
;MSFLHSISTTPPHPKSHPGISRANYSGHEVGRIVNISSVAGVRGISGQASYCASKHGMVGFADALSQELIPHKIQVATICPGAIDTPLWDPEKNPYPGDISKTIQPSEIVNLVCYLLAQPDHSIFKRIVMFPSNEWH
;
A
#
# COMPACT_ATOMS: atom_id res chain seq x y z
N MET A 1 -16.01 -11.46 47.25
CA MET A 1 -16.19 -12.07 45.92
C MET A 1 -17.28 -11.30 45.21
N SER A 2 -16.90 -10.32 44.39
CA SER A 2 -17.84 -9.48 43.63
C SER A 2 -17.59 -9.71 42.15
N PHE A 3 -18.54 -10.38 41.48
CA PHE A 3 -18.56 -10.55 40.03
C PHE A 3 -19.27 -9.35 39.41
N LEU A 4 -18.54 -8.53 38.64
CA LEU A 4 -19.13 -7.55 37.70
C LEU A 4 -19.02 -8.14 36.30
N HIS A 5 -20.15 -8.45 35.67
CA HIS A 5 -20.24 -8.72 34.23
C HIS A 5 -20.21 -7.37 33.50
N SER A 6 -19.14 -7.13 32.74
CA SER A 6 -19.06 -6.00 31.78
C SER A 6 -19.73 -6.42 30.47
N ILE A 7 -20.82 -5.75 30.11
CA ILE A 7 -21.47 -5.89 28.81
C ILE A 7 -20.73 -4.98 27.83
N SER A 8 -19.98 -5.57 26.91
CA SER A 8 -19.33 -4.88 25.80
C SER A 8 -20.36 -4.61 24.70
N THR A 9 -20.67 -3.33 24.47
CA THR A 9 -21.50 -2.87 23.34
C THR A 9 -20.60 -2.36 22.23
N THR A 10 -20.22 -3.22 21.28
CA THR A 10 -19.65 -2.77 20.00
C THR A 10 -20.76 -2.50 18.98
N PRO A 11 -20.70 -1.41 18.20
CA PRO A 11 -21.70 -1.07 17.20
C PRO A 11 -21.65 -2.05 16.00
N PRO A 12 -22.77 -2.23 15.27
CA PRO A 12 -22.85 -3.20 14.17
C PRO A 12 -21.98 -2.78 12.98
N HIS A 13 -21.14 -3.70 12.52
CA HIS A 13 -20.26 -3.53 11.36
C HIS A 13 -21.06 -3.47 10.04
N PRO A 14 -20.61 -2.66 9.05
CA PRO A 14 -21.20 -2.65 7.71
C PRO A 14 -21.02 -4.01 7.02
N LYS A 15 -22.07 -4.43 6.31
CA LYS A 15 -22.16 -5.74 5.63
C LYS A 15 -21.04 -5.91 4.59
N SER A 16 -20.43 -7.08 4.58
CA SER A 16 -19.29 -7.45 3.72
C SER A 16 -19.67 -7.57 2.24
N HIS A 17 -18.75 -7.17 1.36
CA HIS A 17 -18.81 -7.47 -0.07
C HIS A 17 -18.72 -8.99 -0.33
N PRO A 18 -19.51 -9.55 -1.27
CA PRO A 18 -19.45 -10.96 -1.62
C PRO A 18 -18.11 -11.27 -2.29
N GLY A 19 -17.28 -12.11 -1.66
CA GLY A 19 -16.00 -12.58 -2.22
C GLY A 19 -14.82 -12.54 -1.24
N ILE A 20 -14.92 -11.77 -0.16
CA ILE A 20 -13.88 -11.70 0.88
C ILE A 20 -14.44 -12.34 2.16
N SER A 21 -14.10 -13.60 2.39
CA SER A 21 -14.36 -14.25 3.67
C SER A 21 -13.53 -13.55 4.74
N ARG A 22 -14.16 -12.76 5.61
CA ARG A 22 -13.52 -12.33 6.86
C ARG A 22 -13.30 -13.58 7.71
N ALA A 23 -12.07 -14.08 7.73
CA ALA A 23 -11.66 -15.00 8.79
C ALA A 23 -11.97 -14.34 10.14
N ASN A 24 -12.57 -15.09 11.06
CA ASN A 24 -12.97 -14.61 12.38
C ASN A 24 -11.74 -14.14 13.16
N TYR A 25 -11.48 -12.84 13.21
CA TYR A 25 -10.42 -12.25 14.04
C TYR A 25 -10.96 -11.96 15.45
N SER A 26 -10.62 -12.82 16.40
CA SER A 26 -10.85 -12.61 17.83
C SER A 26 -9.52 -12.31 18.53
N GLY A 27 -9.22 -11.02 18.74
CA GLY A 27 -8.01 -10.54 19.42
C GLY A 27 -7.52 -9.25 18.77
N HIS A 28 -7.19 -8.23 19.56
CA HIS A 28 -6.82 -6.87 19.10
C HIS A 28 -6.04 -6.87 17.76
N GLU A 29 -6.73 -6.53 16.67
CA GLU A 29 -6.17 -6.54 15.31
C GLU A 29 -5.02 -5.54 15.20
N VAL A 30 -3.90 -5.98 14.59
CA VAL A 30 -2.83 -5.08 14.15
C VAL A 30 -3.39 -4.13 13.09
N GLY A 31 -3.19 -2.82 13.28
CA GLY A 31 -3.55 -1.82 12.28
C GLY A 31 -2.59 -1.86 11.10
N ARG A 32 -3.06 -1.56 9.89
CA ARG A 32 -2.22 -1.58 8.68
C ARG A 32 -2.46 -0.34 7.82
N ILE A 33 -1.37 0.30 7.40
CA ILE A 33 -1.33 1.41 6.46
C ILE A 33 -0.56 0.94 5.23
N VAL A 34 -1.15 1.11 4.04
CA VAL A 34 -0.48 0.81 2.76
C VAL A 34 -0.44 2.08 1.92
N ASN A 35 0.75 2.61 1.71
CA ASN A 35 0.98 3.80 0.89
C ASN A 35 1.32 3.40 -0.55
N ILE A 36 0.89 4.21 -1.52
CA ILE A 36 1.26 4.08 -2.93
C ILE A 36 2.22 5.22 -3.30
N SER A 37 3.50 4.89 -3.44
CA SER A 37 4.54 5.81 -3.91
C SER A 37 4.75 5.64 -5.43
N SER A 38 6.00 5.43 -5.86
CA SER A 38 6.45 5.20 -7.22
C SER A 38 7.91 4.73 -7.17
N VAL A 39 8.41 4.08 -8.23
CA VAL A 39 9.86 3.92 -8.45
C VAL A 39 10.60 5.28 -8.42
N ALA A 40 9.93 6.37 -8.79
CA ALA A 40 10.44 7.74 -8.64
C ALA A 40 10.68 8.16 -7.17
N GLY A 41 10.19 7.39 -6.20
CA GLY A 41 10.43 7.58 -4.77
C GLY A 41 11.66 6.86 -4.24
N VAL A 42 12.35 6.08 -5.08
CA VAL A 42 13.59 5.37 -4.72
C VAL A 42 14.72 5.58 -5.73
N ARG A 43 14.46 6.25 -6.85
CA ARG A 43 15.45 6.71 -7.83
C ARG A 43 15.01 8.00 -8.52
N GLY A 44 15.98 8.74 -9.06
CA GLY A 44 15.71 9.92 -9.89
C GLY A 44 15.25 9.54 -11.30
N ILE A 45 14.34 10.33 -11.87
CA ILE A 45 13.90 10.25 -13.26
C ILE A 45 14.12 11.62 -13.90
N SER A 46 14.89 11.67 -14.98
CA SER A 46 15.17 12.92 -15.69
C SER A 46 13.87 13.59 -16.14
N GLY A 47 13.77 14.91 -15.99
CA GLY A 47 12.57 15.69 -16.30
C GLY A 47 11.45 15.62 -15.25
N GLN A 48 11.59 14.83 -14.19
CA GLN A 48 10.55 14.65 -13.15
C GLN A 48 11.01 15.04 -11.74
N ALA A 49 11.88 16.04 -11.61
CA ALA A 49 12.52 16.39 -10.33
C ALA A 49 11.52 16.65 -9.18
N SER A 50 10.46 17.42 -9.43
CA SER A 50 9.43 17.71 -8.42
C SER A 50 8.63 16.46 -8.02
N TYR A 51 8.29 15.61 -8.99
CA TYR A 51 7.62 14.34 -8.75
C TYR A 51 8.51 13.39 -7.94
N CYS A 52 9.78 13.23 -8.34
CA CYS A 52 10.77 12.46 -7.59
C CYS A 52 10.93 12.97 -6.15
N ALA A 53 11.02 14.28 -5.94
CA ALA A 53 11.09 14.87 -4.61
C ALA A 53 9.85 14.52 -3.76
N SER A 54 8.65 14.65 -4.33
CA SER A 54 7.41 14.31 -3.63
C SER A 54 7.33 12.83 -3.24
N LYS A 55 7.76 11.93 -4.15
CA LYS A 55 7.70 10.49 -3.93
C LYS A 55 8.81 9.97 -3.02
N HIS A 56 9.99 10.59 -3.04
CA HIS A 56 11.02 10.33 -2.02
C HIS A 56 10.55 10.82 -0.65
N GLY A 57 9.91 12.00 -0.59
CA GLY A 57 9.29 12.51 0.62
C GLY A 57 8.27 11.53 1.21
N MET A 58 7.40 10.95 0.37
CA MET A 58 6.45 9.92 0.80
C MET A 58 7.14 8.67 1.36
N VAL A 59 8.21 8.18 0.71
CA VAL A 59 8.95 6.99 1.19
C VAL A 59 9.65 7.28 2.52
N GLY A 60 10.31 8.44 2.65
CA GLY A 60 10.95 8.85 3.90
C GLY A 60 9.95 9.05 5.03
N PHE A 61 8.82 9.72 4.74
CA PHE A 61 7.71 9.88 5.68
C PHE A 61 7.18 8.53 6.17
N ALA A 62 6.91 7.60 5.25
CA ALA A 62 6.38 6.28 5.62
C ALA A 62 7.37 5.47 6.46
N ASP A 63 8.67 5.57 6.21
CA ASP A 63 9.68 4.86 6.99
C ASP A 63 9.82 5.42 8.41
N ALA A 64 9.79 6.75 8.58
CA ALA A 64 9.75 7.38 9.89
C ALA A 64 8.46 7.01 10.65
N LEU A 65 7.30 7.18 10.00
CA LEU A 65 6.00 6.86 10.58
C LEU A 65 5.91 5.38 11.00
N SER A 66 6.51 4.47 10.24
CA SER A 66 6.52 3.04 10.57
C SER A 66 7.19 2.76 11.92
N GLN A 67 8.17 3.55 12.32
CA GLN A 67 8.89 3.39 13.59
C GLN A 67 8.11 4.02 14.74
N GLU A 68 7.55 5.21 14.53
CA GLU A 68 6.71 5.93 15.50
C GLU A 68 5.46 5.13 15.90
N LEU A 69 4.94 4.32 14.97
CA LEU A 69 3.71 3.57 15.16
C LEU A 69 3.87 2.16 15.75
N ILE A 70 5.10 1.70 16.02
CA ILE A 70 5.36 0.38 16.66
C ILE A 70 4.61 0.22 17.99
N PRO A 71 4.63 1.19 18.94
CA PRO A 71 3.91 1.06 20.21
C PRO A 71 2.39 0.94 20.04
N HIS A 72 1.87 1.41 18.91
CA HIS A 72 0.44 1.38 18.58
C HIS A 72 0.02 0.11 17.83
N LYS A 73 0.94 -0.83 17.59
CA LYS A 73 0.71 -2.04 16.79
C LYS A 73 0.14 -1.72 15.41
N ILE A 74 0.67 -0.67 14.77
CA ILE A 74 0.32 -0.31 13.40
C ILE A 74 1.52 -0.56 12.49
N GLN A 75 1.30 -1.37 11.47
CA GLN A 75 2.26 -1.67 10.42
C GLN A 75 2.10 -0.72 9.24
N VAL A 76 3.20 -0.22 8.69
CA VAL A 76 3.21 0.67 7.52
C VAL A 76 4.01 0.03 6.39
N ALA A 77 3.36 -0.19 5.25
CA ALA A 77 3.95 -0.67 4.01
C ALA A 77 3.87 0.41 2.92
N THR A 78 4.86 0.46 2.04
CA THR A 78 4.85 1.35 0.87
C THR A 78 5.12 0.57 -0.40
N ILE A 79 4.22 0.66 -1.36
CA ILE A 79 4.38 0.08 -2.70
C ILE A 79 4.95 1.18 -3.61
N CYS A 80 6.04 0.87 -4.30
CA CYS A 80 6.73 1.73 -5.25
C CYS A 80 6.66 1.10 -6.65
N PRO A 81 5.53 1.29 -7.36
CA PRO A 81 5.37 0.71 -8.68
C PRO A 81 6.11 1.51 -9.76
N GLY A 82 6.52 0.79 -10.81
CA GLY A 82 6.88 1.33 -12.12
C GLY A 82 5.65 1.83 -12.87
N ALA A 83 5.70 1.83 -14.20
CA ALA A 83 4.55 2.26 -14.98
C ALA A 83 3.33 1.36 -14.73
N ILE A 84 2.17 2.00 -14.55
CA ILE A 84 0.87 1.33 -14.40
C ILE A 84 -0.07 1.91 -15.46
N ASP A 85 -0.79 1.04 -16.15
CA ASP A 85 -1.81 1.39 -17.12
C ASP A 85 -3.01 2.10 -16.45
N THR A 86 -2.93 3.43 -16.43
CA THR A 86 -3.90 4.32 -15.80
C THR A 86 -4.01 5.61 -16.62
N PRO A 87 -5.06 6.41 -16.40
CA PRO A 87 -5.18 7.75 -17.01
C PRO A 87 -4.09 8.76 -16.59
N LEU A 88 -3.09 8.37 -15.78
CA LEU A 88 -1.93 9.21 -15.47
C LEU A 88 -1.13 9.57 -16.72
N TRP A 89 -1.15 8.68 -17.72
CA TRP A 89 -0.44 8.85 -18.98
C TRP A 89 -1.33 9.62 -19.95
N ASP A 90 -0.78 10.70 -20.47
CA ASP A 90 -1.44 11.59 -21.42
C ASP A 90 -0.47 11.75 -22.60
N PRO A 91 -0.86 11.40 -23.84
CA PRO A 91 0.05 11.44 -24.98
C PRO A 91 0.68 12.81 -25.25
N GLU A 92 0.05 13.91 -24.80
CA GLU A 92 0.52 15.28 -25.02
C GLU A 92 1.31 15.81 -23.82
N LYS A 93 0.87 15.50 -22.59
CA LYS A 93 1.40 16.13 -21.36
C LYS A 93 2.33 15.23 -20.55
N ASN A 94 2.07 13.92 -20.56
CA ASN A 94 2.84 12.93 -19.82
C ASN A 94 2.91 11.64 -20.64
N PRO A 95 3.59 11.67 -21.80
CA PRO A 95 3.65 10.52 -22.68
C PRO A 95 4.49 9.43 -22.02
N TYR A 96 3.97 8.22 -22.06
CA TYR A 96 4.75 7.04 -21.75
C TYR A 96 5.54 6.62 -23.00
N PRO A 97 6.86 6.37 -22.92
CA PRO A 97 7.69 6.10 -24.09
C PRO A 97 7.44 4.73 -24.75
N GLY A 98 6.73 3.82 -24.08
CA GLY A 98 6.42 2.48 -24.56
C GLY A 98 4.93 2.24 -24.80
N ASP A 99 4.57 0.97 -24.93
CA ASP A 99 3.17 0.54 -24.98
C ASP A 99 2.62 0.42 -23.56
N ILE A 100 1.81 1.41 -23.14
CA ILE A 100 1.30 1.48 -21.78
C ILE A 100 0.43 0.26 -21.41
N SER A 101 -0.24 -0.34 -22.40
CA SER A 101 -1.10 -1.52 -22.19
C SER A 101 -0.31 -2.77 -21.77
N LYS A 102 1.01 -2.76 -21.96
CA LYS A 102 1.93 -3.83 -21.55
C LYS A 102 2.59 -3.59 -20.19
N THR A 103 2.19 -2.54 -19.49
CA THR A 103 2.69 -2.23 -18.14
C THR A 103 1.83 -2.87 -17.05
N ILE A 104 2.18 -2.60 -15.78
CA ILE A 104 1.44 -3.15 -14.63
C ILE A 104 -0.03 -2.72 -14.74
N GLN A 105 -0.95 -3.65 -14.51
CA GLN A 105 -2.37 -3.36 -14.48
C GLN A 105 -2.81 -2.92 -13.07
N PRO A 106 -3.80 -2.01 -12.93
CA PRO A 106 -4.28 -1.56 -11.62
C PRO A 106 -4.73 -2.71 -10.71
N SER A 107 -5.29 -3.78 -11.29
CA SER A 107 -5.70 -4.99 -10.57
C SER A 107 -4.53 -5.70 -9.87
N GLU A 108 -3.32 -5.64 -10.42
CA GLU A 108 -2.13 -6.22 -9.80
C GLU A 108 -1.72 -5.46 -8.53
N ILE A 109 -1.88 -4.13 -8.53
CA ILE A 109 -1.68 -3.31 -7.33
C ILE A 109 -2.73 -3.66 -6.27
N VAL A 110 -3.99 -3.81 -6.66
CA VAL A 110 -5.07 -4.22 -5.74
C VAL A 110 -4.77 -5.59 -5.13
N ASN A 111 -4.35 -6.56 -5.95
CA ASN A 111 -3.97 -7.89 -5.47
C ASN A 111 -2.80 -7.83 -4.48
N LEU A 112 -1.79 -7.00 -4.74
CA LEU A 112 -0.68 -6.80 -3.82
C LEU A 112 -1.14 -6.14 -2.51
N VAL A 113 -2.01 -5.13 -2.57
CA VAL A 113 -2.58 -4.53 -1.35
C VAL A 113 -3.33 -5.59 -0.53
N CYS A 114 -4.20 -6.38 -1.15
CA CYS A 114 -4.91 -7.47 -0.47
C CYS A 114 -3.93 -8.49 0.14
N TYR A 115 -2.87 -8.86 -0.58
CA TYR A 115 -1.84 -9.75 -0.09
C TYR A 115 -1.13 -9.18 1.15
N LEU A 116 -0.77 -7.89 1.14
CA LEU A 116 -0.11 -7.22 2.27
C LEU A 116 -1.01 -7.13 3.51
N LEU A 117 -2.32 -6.91 3.31
CA LEU A 117 -3.31 -6.85 4.38
C LEU A 117 -3.57 -8.23 5.01
N ALA A 118 -3.36 -9.31 4.27
CA ALA A 118 -3.57 -10.68 4.73
C ALA A 118 -2.35 -11.32 5.43
N GLN A 119 -1.22 -10.60 5.55
CA GLN A 119 0.00 -11.16 6.15
C GLN A 119 -0.14 -11.40 7.65
N PRO A 120 0.60 -12.37 8.23
CA PRO A 120 0.68 -12.54 9.67
C PRO A 120 1.13 -11.26 10.39
N ASP A 121 0.72 -11.11 11.65
CA ASP A 121 0.93 -9.90 12.45
C ASP A 121 2.39 -9.68 12.90
N HIS A 122 3.25 -10.68 12.75
CA HIS A 122 4.66 -10.65 13.18
C HIS A 122 5.65 -10.41 12.02
N SER A 123 5.15 -10.22 10.80
CA SER A 123 5.98 -9.95 9.61
C SER A 123 5.43 -8.76 8.83
N ILE A 124 6.32 -7.91 8.30
CA ILE A 124 5.93 -6.73 7.54
C ILE A 124 6.78 -6.60 6.27
N PHE A 125 6.13 -6.30 5.15
CA PHE A 125 6.80 -5.80 3.96
C PHE A 125 6.84 -4.27 4.03
N LYS A 126 7.99 -3.69 4.36
CA LYS A 126 8.13 -2.24 4.52
C LYS A 126 8.07 -1.48 3.19
N ARG A 127 8.83 -1.93 2.20
CA ARG A 127 8.99 -1.25 0.91
C ARG A 127 9.04 -2.28 -0.21
N ILE A 128 8.06 -2.23 -1.10
CA ILE A 128 7.95 -3.16 -2.22
C ILE A 128 8.18 -2.36 -3.48
N VAL A 129 9.21 -2.70 -4.25
CA VAL A 129 9.46 -2.09 -5.56
C VAL A 129 9.08 -3.10 -6.62
N MET A 130 8.25 -2.71 -7.57
CA MET A 130 7.80 -3.59 -8.64
C MET A 130 7.83 -2.86 -9.98
N PHE A 131 8.16 -3.60 -11.04
CA PHE A 131 8.24 -3.08 -12.40
C PHE A 131 7.45 -3.95 -13.36
N PRO A 132 6.95 -3.39 -14.46
CA PRO A 132 6.55 -4.18 -15.62
C PRO A 132 7.68 -5.13 -16.06
N SER A 133 7.34 -6.34 -16.49
CA SER A 133 8.36 -7.32 -16.93
C SER A 133 9.15 -6.91 -18.18
N ASN A 134 8.66 -5.93 -18.92
CA ASN A 134 9.31 -5.32 -20.09
C ASN A 134 10.18 -4.10 -19.72
N GLU A 135 10.31 -3.76 -18.43
CA GLU A 135 11.06 -2.60 -17.93
C GLU A 135 11.91 -2.97 -16.70
N TRP A 136 13.24 -2.86 -16.78
CA TRP A 136 14.15 -3.30 -15.70
C TRP A 136 15.08 -2.21 -15.15
N HIS A 137 14.81 -0.95 -15.49
CA HIS A 137 15.68 0.18 -15.21
C HIS A 137 15.53 0.71 -13.79
#